data_AF-A0A523VUL4-F1
#
_entry.id   AF-A0A523VUL4-F1
#
_cell.length_a   1.000
_cell.length_b   1.000
_cell.length_c   1.000
_cell.angle_alpha   90.00
_cell.angle_beta   90.00
_cell.angle_gamma   90.00
#
_symmetry.space_group_name_H-M   'P 1'
#
loop_
_entity.id
_entity.type
_entity.pdbx_description
1 polymer ?
#
loop_
_entity_poly.entity_id
_entity_poly.type
_entity_poly.pdbx_seq_one_letter_code
_entity_poly.pdbx_strand_id
1 'polypeptide(L)'
;MTKYKNELFLAISENLNIVPVEKFVKILQEESKENNKLINALKILDYIHEYRKIVSKNLSISSQYNEIVQNLILILRYNYLLNQKEGLLKELEISEYYRKSSNKKAIIDLFEKLNESLAINKNKLKFIEEDYFQWKNQIDQIKTTINKYNLKIQELIEQKKQCFNQINKITREMAEDTPETTKEALNVKNSNNKLTNSEKIKNFQKKAKESQFEINKIKSKKSQTQSKLDDLTLIFEIYQKDYHKIIAIIKNEENRINDLQSALKKKIGDEENIFSQDLDSIDLKSLRTSQEIKNDIEKTNSELNHMSIPKNSYNPQKANDLSIIIQQLNELDETIKNHEPDILITINEKEITNCIEQFTKLENSINYIESMINKFLPEINLLTQFKFIISDDNNNFFINIKFIRSNKKKVEFDELTTPEKIFFIIVFYISIKLQTKSENIIFSNVSVLSQYNKAGSIFRTIRKILPIFKIDDNLSRVNLIFIFSNLELKKEIKNLNIKTIQES
;
A
#
# COMPACT_ATOMS: atom_id res chain seq x y z
N MET A 1 -17.09 -3.92 62.45
CA MET A 1 -16.69 -3.04 61.32
C MET A 1 -16.42 -3.78 59.99
N THR A 2 -16.09 -5.08 59.98
CA THR A 2 -15.77 -5.88 58.78
C THR A 2 -16.84 -5.85 57.67
N LYS A 3 -18.12 -5.70 58.02
CA LYS A 3 -19.25 -5.69 57.06
C LYS A 3 -19.28 -4.50 56.09
N TYR A 4 -18.61 -3.38 56.41
CA TYR A 4 -18.64 -2.15 55.61
C TYR A 4 -17.29 -1.80 54.95
N LYS A 5 -16.29 -2.66 55.15
CA LYS A 5 -14.96 -2.53 54.54
C LYS A 5 -14.97 -3.32 53.23
N ASN A 6 -14.96 -2.63 52.09
CA ASN A 6 -14.83 -3.31 50.80
C ASN A 6 -13.33 -3.55 50.53
N GLU A 7 -12.85 -4.75 50.86
CA GLU A 7 -11.43 -5.10 50.78
C GLU A 7 -10.92 -5.16 49.33
N LEU A 8 -11.74 -5.63 48.38
CA LEU A 8 -11.37 -5.62 46.97
C LEU A 8 -11.21 -4.20 46.41
N PHE A 9 -12.13 -3.30 46.76
CA PHE A 9 -12.04 -1.89 46.37
C PHE A 9 -10.85 -1.19 47.01
N LEU A 10 -10.59 -1.44 48.29
CA LEU A 10 -9.41 -0.93 48.98
C LEU A 10 -8.11 -1.37 48.29
N ALA A 11 -8.01 -2.65 47.91
CA ALA A 11 -6.84 -3.21 47.23
C ALA A 11 -6.56 -2.61 45.85
N ILE A 12 -7.58 -2.06 45.18
CA ILE A 12 -7.41 -1.29 43.93
C ILE A 12 -7.11 0.19 44.22
N SER A 13 -7.66 0.74 45.31
CA SER A 13 -7.46 2.14 45.69
C SER A 13 -6.01 2.48 46.11
N GLU A 14 -5.19 1.47 46.41
CA GLU A 14 -3.75 1.59 46.70
C GLU A 14 -2.94 2.19 45.56
N ASN A 15 -3.26 1.80 44.31
CA ASN A 15 -2.64 2.35 43.12
C ASN A 15 -3.68 2.49 42.00
N LEU A 16 -4.23 3.69 41.87
CA LEU A 16 -5.23 4.02 40.85
C LEU A 16 -4.62 4.54 39.55
N ASN A 17 -3.28 4.59 39.41
CA ASN A 17 -2.65 4.84 38.12
C ASN A 17 -2.89 3.68 37.16
N ILE A 18 -2.67 2.47 37.66
CA ILE A 18 -2.71 1.23 36.89
C ILE A 18 -3.46 0.19 37.72
N VAL A 19 -4.66 -0.17 37.26
CA VAL A 19 -5.53 -1.12 37.94
C VAL A 19 -5.49 -2.46 37.19
N PRO A 20 -5.10 -3.57 37.82
CA PRO A 20 -5.22 -4.89 37.20
C PRO A 20 -6.68 -5.19 36.86
N VAL A 21 -6.95 -5.55 35.60
CA VAL A 21 -8.33 -5.81 35.14
C VAL A 21 -8.94 -7.00 35.87
N GLU A 22 -8.14 -8.01 36.22
CA GLU A 22 -8.60 -9.12 37.04
C GLU A 22 -9.20 -8.66 38.37
N LYS A 23 -8.52 -7.75 39.09
CA LYS A 23 -9.03 -7.18 40.34
C LYS A 23 -10.31 -6.37 40.08
N PHE A 24 -10.32 -5.59 39.01
CA PHE A 24 -11.47 -4.76 38.65
C PHE A 24 -12.71 -5.60 38.31
N VAL A 25 -12.54 -6.68 37.54
CA VAL A 25 -13.61 -7.63 37.21
C VAL A 25 -14.16 -8.28 38.48
N LYS A 26 -13.30 -8.67 39.44
CA LYS A 26 -13.76 -9.22 40.73
C LYS A 26 -14.65 -8.24 41.50
N ILE A 27 -14.32 -6.95 41.50
CA ILE A 27 -15.22 -5.92 42.08
C ILE A 27 -16.57 -5.92 41.36
N LEU A 28 -16.59 -5.88 40.03
CA LEU A 28 -17.85 -5.87 39.27
C LEU A 28 -18.69 -7.14 39.51
N GLN A 29 -18.05 -8.29 39.74
CA GLN A 29 -18.71 -9.56 40.04
C GLN A 29 -19.38 -9.58 41.41
N GLU A 30 -18.75 -9.01 42.45
CA GLU A 30 -19.36 -8.88 43.77
C GLU A 30 -20.65 -8.02 43.73
N GLU A 31 -20.68 -7.05 42.81
CA GLU A 31 -21.77 -6.10 42.69
C GLU A 31 -22.99 -6.64 41.92
N SER A 32 -22.80 -7.55 40.96
CA SER A 32 -23.91 -8.16 40.22
C SER A 32 -23.58 -9.55 39.69
N LYS A 33 -24.52 -10.50 39.84
CA LYS A 33 -24.43 -11.85 39.27
C LYS A 33 -24.34 -11.85 37.75
N GLU A 34 -24.85 -10.82 37.07
CA GLU A 34 -24.76 -10.69 35.60
C GLU A 34 -23.30 -10.55 35.14
N ASN A 35 -22.42 -10.05 36.00
CA ASN A 35 -21.00 -9.82 35.72
C ASN A 35 -20.14 -11.07 35.93
N ASN A 36 -20.69 -12.20 36.43
CA ASN A 36 -19.93 -13.42 36.69
C ASN A 36 -19.17 -13.92 35.46
N LYS A 37 -19.69 -13.71 34.25
CA LYS A 37 -19.05 -14.15 33.00
C LYS A 37 -17.90 -13.24 32.54
N LEU A 38 -17.75 -12.03 33.11
CA LEU A 38 -16.70 -11.08 32.70
C LEU A 38 -15.28 -11.61 32.91
N ILE A 39 -15.07 -12.58 33.80
CA ILE A 39 -13.75 -13.22 33.97
C ILE A 39 -13.26 -13.89 32.67
N ASN A 40 -14.18 -14.34 31.82
CA ASN A 40 -13.82 -14.93 30.53
C ASN A 40 -13.22 -13.91 29.57
N ALA A 41 -13.44 -12.61 29.76
CA ALA A 41 -12.81 -11.57 28.95
C ALA A 41 -11.27 -11.59 29.09
N LEU A 42 -10.73 -12.06 30.22
CA LEU A 42 -9.29 -12.14 30.44
C LEU A 42 -8.62 -13.19 29.55
N LYS A 43 -9.35 -14.23 29.14
CA LYS A 43 -8.85 -15.30 28.24
C LYS A 43 -8.46 -14.78 26.86
N ILE A 44 -8.85 -13.55 26.51
CA ILE A 44 -8.47 -12.94 25.23
C ILE A 44 -6.95 -12.83 25.11
N LEU A 45 -6.23 -12.62 26.22
CA LEU A 45 -4.77 -12.58 26.23
C LEU A 45 -4.16 -13.95 25.94
N ASP A 46 -4.71 -15.00 26.54
CA ASP A 46 -4.27 -16.38 26.31
C ASP A 46 -4.39 -16.74 24.83
N TYR A 47 -5.54 -16.41 24.21
CA TYR A 47 -5.75 -16.64 22.78
C TYR A 47 -4.82 -15.80 21.89
N ILE A 48 -4.58 -14.53 22.23
CA ILE A 48 -3.62 -13.68 21.50
C ILE A 48 -2.20 -14.24 21.61
N HIS A 49 -1.81 -14.74 22.79
CA HIS A 49 -0.50 -15.32 23.03
C HIS A 49 -0.27 -16.60 22.23
N GLU A 50 -1.21 -17.55 22.34
CA GLU A 50 -1.18 -18.80 21.57
C GLU A 50 -1.13 -18.53 20.06
N TYR A 51 -1.97 -17.61 19.58
CA TYR A 51 -1.96 -17.21 18.17
C TYR A 51 -0.60 -16.65 17.73
N ARG A 52 -0.01 -15.75 18.52
CA ARG A 52 1.33 -15.19 18.21
C ARG A 52 2.42 -16.25 18.19
N LYS A 53 2.39 -17.19 19.14
CA LYS A 53 3.34 -18.29 19.22
C LYS A 53 3.28 -19.16 17.96
N ILE A 54 2.09 -19.58 17.56
CA ILE A 54 1.86 -20.37 16.34
C ILE A 54 2.33 -19.60 15.10
N VAL A 55 1.93 -18.33 14.96
CA VAL A 55 2.35 -17.49 13.82
C VAL A 55 3.87 -17.34 13.76
N SER A 56 4.55 -17.14 14.90
CA SER A 56 6.02 -17.04 14.92
C SER A 56 6.69 -18.33 14.46
N LYS A 57 6.16 -19.50 14.85
CA LYS A 57 6.65 -20.81 14.44
C LYS A 57 6.43 -21.01 12.93
N ASN A 58 5.26 -20.66 12.43
CA ASN A 58 4.93 -20.75 11.01
C ASN A 58 5.81 -19.83 10.15
N LEU A 59 6.11 -18.62 10.63
CA LEU A 59 7.06 -17.71 9.97
C LEU A 59 8.47 -18.30 9.93
N SER A 60 8.93 -18.92 11.02
CA SER A 60 10.24 -19.60 11.06
C SER A 60 10.31 -20.75 10.05
N ILE A 61 9.28 -21.60 10.00
CA ILE A 61 9.21 -22.72 9.03
C ILE A 61 9.20 -22.19 7.59
N SER A 62 8.41 -21.14 7.32
CA SER A 62 8.36 -20.52 6.00
C SER A 62 9.71 -19.92 5.58
N SER A 63 10.42 -19.29 6.52
CA SER A 63 11.76 -18.76 6.29
C SER A 63 12.76 -19.87 5.97
N GLN A 64 12.74 -20.98 6.73
CA GLN A 64 13.60 -22.15 6.48
C GLN A 64 13.32 -22.77 5.11
N TYR A 65 12.05 -22.95 4.75
CA TYR A 65 11.67 -23.44 3.43
C TYR A 65 12.19 -22.54 2.30
N ASN A 66 12.01 -21.22 2.44
CA ASN A 66 12.49 -20.27 1.45
C ASN A 66 14.02 -20.33 1.30
N GLU A 67 14.76 -20.46 2.41
CA GLU A 67 16.21 -20.63 2.38
C GLU A 67 16.63 -21.89 1.59
N ILE A 68 15.95 -23.02 1.82
CA ILE A 68 16.20 -24.27 1.08
C ILE A 68 15.94 -24.07 -0.43
N VAL A 69 14.85 -23.39 -0.81
CA VAL A 69 14.54 -23.11 -2.22
C VAL A 69 15.57 -22.18 -2.86
N GLN A 70 15.99 -21.12 -2.17
CA GLN A 70 17.05 -20.22 -2.67
C GLN A 70 18.36 -20.98 -2.87
N ASN A 71 18.72 -21.85 -1.93
CA ASN A 71 19.90 -22.71 -2.05
C ASN A 71 19.79 -23.65 -3.26
N LEU A 72 18.63 -24.26 -3.49
CA LEU A 72 18.39 -25.10 -4.66
C LEU A 72 18.56 -24.32 -5.98
N ILE A 73 18.00 -23.10 -6.07
CA ILE A 73 18.13 -22.25 -7.26
C ILE A 73 19.61 -21.91 -7.52
N LEU A 74 20.36 -21.56 -6.46
CA LEU A 74 21.79 -21.26 -6.57
C LEU A 74 22.58 -22.47 -7.07
N ILE A 75 22.31 -23.67 -6.55
CA ILE A 75 22.97 -24.91 -6.98
C ILE A 75 22.65 -25.24 -8.44
N LEU A 76 21.38 -25.15 -8.84
CA LEU A 76 20.98 -25.37 -10.23
C LEU A 76 21.65 -24.38 -11.19
N ARG A 77 21.72 -23.10 -10.81
CA ARG A 77 22.41 -22.08 -11.61
C ARG A 77 23.91 -22.36 -11.70
N TYR A 78 24.53 -22.76 -10.59
CA TYR A 78 25.94 -23.12 -10.57
C TYR A 78 26.24 -24.31 -11.48
N ASN A 79 25.43 -25.36 -11.41
CA ASN A 79 25.56 -26.54 -12.28
C ASN A 79 25.36 -26.19 -13.76
N TYR A 80 24.39 -25.33 -14.06
CA TYR A 80 24.20 -24.82 -15.41
C TYR A 80 25.44 -24.08 -15.94
N LEU A 81 26.02 -23.18 -15.15
CA LEU A 81 27.23 -22.44 -15.55
C LEU A 81 28.45 -23.36 -15.67
N LEU A 82 28.59 -24.38 -14.82
CA LEU A 82 29.65 -25.38 -14.97
C LEU A 82 29.53 -26.15 -16.29
N ASN A 83 28.33 -26.63 -16.63
CA ASN A 83 28.08 -27.32 -17.90
C ASN A 83 28.30 -26.39 -19.10
N GLN A 84 27.88 -25.12 -18.99
CA GLN A 84 28.13 -24.12 -20.03
C GLN A 84 29.63 -23.89 -20.23
N LYS A 85 30.41 -23.78 -19.15
CA LYS A 85 31.86 -23.63 -19.20
C LYS A 85 32.52 -24.84 -19.87
N GLU A 86 32.13 -26.06 -19.51
CA GLU A 86 32.65 -27.27 -20.16
C GLU A 86 32.34 -27.29 -21.66
N GLY A 87 31.13 -26.89 -22.06
CA GLY A 87 30.75 -26.75 -23.47
C GLY A 87 31.61 -25.74 -24.22
N LEU A 88 31.81 -24.55 -23.64
CA LEU A 88 32.66 -23.49 -24.22
C LEU A 88 34.14 -23.90 -24.33
N LEU A 89 34.66 -24.66 -23.35
CA LEU A 89 36.03 -25.17 -23.40
C LEU A 89 36.22 -26.17 -24.55
N LYS A 90 35.27 -27.09 -24.74
CA LYS A 90 35.28 -28.01 -25.90
C LYS A 90 35.18 -27.27 -27.22
N GLU A 91 34.33 -26.23 -27.30
CA GLU A 91 34.21 -25.38 -28.48
C GLU A 91 35.54 -24.66 -28.80
N LEU A 92 36.23 -24.17 -27.77
CA LEU A 92 37.54 -23.52 -27.90
C LEU A 92 38.60 -24.47 -28.44
N GLU A 93 38.69 -25.68 -27.90
CA GLU A 93 39.66 -26.70 -28.35
C GLU A 93 39.49 -27.02 -29.85
N ILE A 94 38.24 -27.14 -30.30
CA ILE A 94 37.89 -27.38 -31.70
C ILE A 94 38.29 -26.18 -32.58
N SER A 95 37.99 -24.96 -32.12
CA SER A 95 38.36 -23.71 -32.81
C SER A 95 39.88 -23.58 -32.99
N GLU A 96 40.65 -23.86 -31.93
CA GLU A 96 42.12 -23.80 -31.96
C GLU A 96 42.74 -24.90 -32.83
N TYR A 97 42.17 -26.10 -32.86
CA TYR A 97 42.58 -27.18 -33.76
C TYR A 97 42.43 -26.77 -35.24
N TYR A 98 41.28 -26.21 -35.62
CA TYR A 98 41.04 -25.81 -37.01
C TYR A 98 41.88 -24.62 -37.47
N ARG A 99 42.31 -23.71 -36.58
CA ARG A 99 43.25 -22.62 -36.91
C ARG A 99 44.65 -23.11 -37.34
N LYS A 100 45.06 -24.32 -36.94
CA LYS A 100 46.38 -24.90 -37.28
C LYS A 100 46.45 -25.44 -38.72
N SER A 101 45.32 -25.61 -39.40
CA SER A 101 45.24 -26.06 -40.79
C SER A 101 45.41 -24.88 -41.76
N SER A 102 46.45 -24.92 -42.60
CA SER A 102 46.84 -23.86 -43.56
C SER A 102 45.68 -23.36 -44.44
N ASN A 103 44.87 -24.28 -44.98
CA ASN A 103 43.73 -23.94 -45.84
C ASN A 103 42.50 -23.45 -45.07
N LYS A 104 42.37 -23.82 -43.79
CA LYS A 104 41.25 -23.41 -42.92
C LYS A 104 41.51 -22.05 -42.27
N LYS A 105 42.79 -21.72 -42.01
CA LYS A 105 43.21 -20.41 -41.47
C LYS A 105 42.78 -19.22 -42.34
N ALA A 106 42.96 -19.31 -43.66
CA ALA A 106 42.55 -18.23 -44.57
C ALA A 106 41.03 -18.01 -44.57
N ILE A 107 40.24 -19.08 -44.40
CA ILE A 107 38.79 -18.97 -44.32
C ILE A 107 38.37 -18.37 -42.96
N ILE A 108 39.03 -18.78 -41.88
CA ILE A 108 38.80 -18.26 -40.52
C ILE A 108 39.16 -16.76 -40.43
N ASP A 109 40.30 -16.33 -40.97
CA ASP A 109 40.70 -14.90 -41.03
C ASP A 109 39.68 -14.06 -41.80
N LEU A 110 39.13 -14.61 -42.89
CA LEU A 110 38.12 -13.92 -43.70
C LEU A 110 36.76 -13.87 -42.98
N PHE A 111 36.45 -14.91 -42.22
CA PHE A 111 35.28 -14.99 -41.35
C PHE A 111 35.34 -13.96 -40.21
N GLU A 112 36.50 -13.83 -39.56
CA GLU A 112 36.75 -12.84 -38.50
C GLU A 112 36.58 -11.40 -39.01
N LYS A 113 37.20 -11.07 -40.16
CA LYS A 113 37.06 -9.74 -40.78
C LYS A 113 35.62 -9.41 -41.16
N LEU A 114 34.87 -10.41 -41.65
CA LEU A 114 33.45 -10.22 -41.98
C LEU A 114 32.60 -10.02 -40.73
N ASN A 115 32.85 -10.76 -39.65
CA ASN A 115 32.14 -10.58 -38.38
C ASN A 115 32.44 -9.23 -37.73
N GLU A 116 33.71 -8.77 -37.74
CA GLU A 116 34.08 -7.44 -37.26
C GLU A 116 33.39 -6.33 -38.07
N SER A 117 33.40 -6.44 -39.41
CA SER A 117 32.71 -5.49 -40.29
C SER A 117 31.20 -5.47 -40.02
N LEU A 118 30.59 -6.64 -39.86
CA LEU A 118 29.17 -6.80 -39.59
C LEU A 118 28.79 -6.21 -38.22
N ALA A 119 29.62 -6.40 -37.18
CA ALA A 119 29.42 -5.79 -35.88
C ALA A 119 29.48 -4.24 -35.96
N ILE A 120 30.46 -3.69 -36.69
CA ILE A 120 30.58 -2.25 -36.93
C ILE A 120 29.35 -1.73 -37.67
N ASN A 121 28.88 -2.44 -38.69
CA ASN A 121 27.74 -2.03 -39.51
C ASN A 121 26.40 -2.15 -38.75
N LYS A 122 26.21 -3.17 -37.89
CA LYS A 122 25.06 -3.27 -36.98
C LYS A 122 25.03 -2.13 -35.97
N ASN A 123 26.18 -1.74 -35.42
CA ASN A 123 26.26 -0.58 -34.53
C ASN A 123 25.95 0.73 -35.28
N LYS A 124 26.48 0.92 -36.49
CA LYS A 124 26.13 2.08 -37.34
C LYS A 124 24.65 2.13 -37.70
N LEU A 125 24.04 0.98 -37.98
CA LEU A 125 22.60 0.88 -38.26
C LEU A 125 21.79 1.41 -37.07
N LYS A 126 22.14 1.00 -35.85
CA LYS A 126 21.44 1.45 -34.63
C LYS A 126 21.42 2.97 -34.48
N PHE A 127 22.55 3.64 -34.75
CA PHE A 127 22.62 5.11 -34.70
C PHE A 127 21.77 5.79 -35.78
N ILE A 128 21.79 5.25 -37.01
CA ILE A 128 21.06 5.85 -38.15
C ILE A 128 19.56 5.53 -38.09
N GLU A 129 19.18 4.41 -37.47
CA GLU A 129 17.81 3.96 -37.30
C GLU A 129 17.00 4.92 -36.40
N GLU A 130 17.57 5.33 -35.27
CA GLU A 130 16.93 6.31 -34.37
C GLU A 130 16.68 7.64 -35.09
N ASP A 131 17.69 8.18 -35.77
CA ASP A 131 17.57 9.42 -36.56
C ASP A 131 16.54 9.29 -37.70
N TYR A 132 16.59 8.18 -38.45
CA TYR A 132 15.66 7.92 -39.55
C TYR A 132 14.20 7.90 -39.08
N PHE A 133 13.89 7.19 -37.99
CA PHE A 133 12.53 7.15 -37.45
C PHE A 133 12.10 8.49 -36.86
N GLN A 134 13.01 9.24 -36.24
CA GLN A 134 12.73 10.58 -35.74
C GLN A 134 12.32 11.52 -36.88
N TRP A 135 13.10 11.56 -37.98
CA TRP A 135 12.77 12.38 -39.15
C TRP A 135 11.47 11.95 -39.82
N LYS A 136 11.25 10.63 -39.98
CA LYS A 136 10.01 10.08 -40.53
C LYS A 136 8.78 10.53 -39.73
N ASN A 137 8.85 10.41 -38.40
CA ASN A 137 7.76 10.79 -37.51
C ASN A 137 7.46 12.30 -37.58
N GLN A 138 8.50 13.14 -37.66
CA GLN A 138 8.32 14.59 -37.81
C GLN A 138 7.66 14.95 -39.15
N ILE A 139 8.06 14.32 -40.25
CA ILE A 139 7.44 14.50 -41.58
C ILE A 139 5.96 14.10 -41.53
N ASP A 140 5.63 12.97 -40.91
CA ASP A 140 4.25 12.49 -40.81
C ASP A 140 3.38 13.42 -39.94
N GLN A 141 3.92 13.95 -38.85
CA GLN A 141 3.26 14.97 -38.02
C GLN A 141 2.99 16.28 -38.80
N ILE A 142 3.93 16.70 -39.64
CA ILE A 142 3.76 17.90 -40.47
C ILE A 142 2.70 17.66 -41.55
N LYS A 143 2.72 16.50 -42.22
CA LYS A 143 1.69 16.10 -43.21
C LYS A 143 0.29 16.05 -42.59
N THR A 144 0.15 15.46 -41.40
CA THR A 144 -1.15 15.43 -40.70
C THR A 144 -1.62 16.83 -40.30
N THR A 145 -0.70 17.72 -39.89
CA THR A 145 -1.01 19.12 -39.57
C THR A 145 -1.49 19.88 -40.81
N ILE A 146 -0.84 19.68 -41.96
CA ILE A 146 -1.27 20.26 -43.25
C ILE A 146 -2.67 19.77 -43.63
N ASN A 147 -2.96 18.47 -43.44
CA ASN A 147 -4.29 17.92 -43.69
C ASN A 147 -5.36 18.51 -42.77
N LYS A 148 -5.06 18.71 -41.48
CA LYS A 148 -5.96 19.41 -40.55
C LYS A 148 -6.26 20.84 -41.00
N TYR A 149 -5.26 21.57 -41.50
CA TYR A 149 -5.48 22.89 -42.08
C TYR A 149 -6.37 22.84 -43.34
N ASN A 150 -6.21 21.83 -44.20
CA ASN A 150 -7.07 21.65 -45.38
C ASN A 150 -8.54 21.44 -44.98
N LEU A 151 -8.81 20.54 -44.02
CA LEU A 151 -10.16 20.27 -43.53
C LEU A 151 -10.78 21.53 -42.91
N LYS A 152 -10.04 22.24 -42.06
CA LYS A 152 -10.53 23.47 -41.43
C LYS A 152 -10.81 24.59 -42.44
N ILE A 153 -10.00 24.69 -43.50
CA ILE A 153 -10.27 25.62 -44.61
C ILE A 153 -11.57 25.23 -45.32
N GLN A 154 -11.82 23.94 -45.59
CA GLN A 154 -13.04 23.47 -46.23
C GLN A 154 -14.28 23.77 -45.37
N GLU A 155 -14.23 23.48 -44.06
CA GLU A 155 -15.31 23.80 -43.13
C GLU A 155 -15.65 25.29 -43.11
N LEU A 156 -14.63 26.16 -43.03
CA LEU A 156 -14.84 27.61 -43.04
C LEU A 156 -15.38 28.12 -44.38
N ILE A 157 -15.00 27.50 -45.50
CA ILE A 157 -15.57 27.81 -46.82
C ILE A 157 -17.05 27.45 -46.84
N GLU A 158 -17.43 26.31 -46.28
CA GLU A 158 -18.82 25.86 -46.25
C GLU A 158 -19.68 26.72 -45.32
N GLN A 159 -19.17 27.09 -44.14
CA GLN A 159 -19.80 28.06 -43.24
C GLN A 159 -20.00 29.43 -43.92
N LYS A 160 -18.99 29.89 -44.66
CA LYS A 160 -19.07 31.13 -45.44
C LYS A 160 -20.18 31.02 -46.49
N LYS A 161 -20.24 29.94 -47.26
CA LYS A 161 -21.32 29.70 -48.26
C LYS A 161 -22.69 29.67 -47.60
N GLN A 162 -22.84 28.99 -46.46
CA GLN A 162 -24.10 28.96 -45.71
C GLN A 162 -24.54 30.36 -45.27
N CYS A 163 -23.61 31.22 -44.81
CA CYS A 163 -23.92 32.62 -44.49
C CYS A 163 -24.45 33.37 -45.73
N PHE A 164 -23.84 33.19 -46.90
CA PHE A 164 -24.33 33.79 -48.15
C PHE A 164 -25.69 33.23 -48.60
N ASN A 165 -25.92 31.93 -48.44
CA ASN A 165 -27.22 31.31 -48.74
C ASN A 165 -28.33 31.87 -47.85
N GLN A 166 -28.06 32.07 -46.55
CA GLN A 166 -28.99 32.68 -45.60
C GLN A 166 -29.25 34.16 -45.94
N ILE A 167 -28.21 34.90 -46.33
CA ILE A 167 -28.38 36.27 -46.84
C ILE A 167 -29.31 36.27 -48.05
N ASN A 168 -29.04 35.43 -49.05
CA ASN A 168 -29.84 35.34 -50.27
C ASN A 168 -31.30 34.95 -49.99
N LYS A 169 -31.54 34.05 -49.03
CA LYS A 169 -32.88 33.67 -48.59
C LYS A 169 -33.64 34.86 -48.01
N ILE A 170 -33.05 35.59 -47.07
CA ILE A 170 -33.65 36.79 -46.46
C ILE A 170 -33.91 37.86 -47.52
N THR A 171 -32.98 38.05 -48.47
CA THR A 171 -33.14 39.03 -49.55
C THR A 171 -34.29 38.66 -50.51
N ARG A 172 -34.51 37.37 -50.77
CA ARG A 172 -35.65 36.87 -51.57
C ARG A 172 -36.97 37.04 -50.83
N GLU A 173 -37.02 36.69 -49.54
CA GLU A 173 -38.19 36.90 -48.69
C GLU A 173 -38.58 38.39 -48.63
N MET A 174 -37.59 39.29 -48.57
CA MET A 174 -37.83 40.74 -48.68
C MET A 174 -38.33 41.21 -50.05
N ALA A 175 -38.07 40.45 -51.12
CA ALA A 175 -38.51 40.78 -52.48
C ALA A 175 -39.91 40.22 -52.80
N GLU A 176 -40.32 39.14 -52.13
CA GLU A 176 -41.65 38.51 -52.28
C GLU A 176 -42.74 39.20 -51.43
N ASP A 177 -42.38 40.00 -50.42
CA ASP A 177 -43.31 40.82 -49.62
C ASP A 177 -43.72 42.14 -50.33
N THR A 178 -44.31 42.03 -51.52
CA THR A 178 -45.20 43.08 -52.07
C THR A 178 -46.56 42.45 -52.43
N PRO A 179 -47.69 42.87 -51.81
CA PRO A 179 -48.84 42.00 -51.63
C PRO A 179 -50.07 42.37 -52.48
N GLU A 180 -50.71 41.38 -53.09
CA GLU A 180 -52.14 41.35 -53.44
C GLU A 180 -52.58 39.87 -53.45
N THR A 181 -53.58 39.37 -52.73
CA THR A 181 -54.55 39.94 -51.79
C THR A 181 -55.30 38.81 -51.07
N THR A 182 -55.55 38.96 -49.75
CA THR A 182 -56.72 38.50 -48.94
C THR A 182 -57.06 37.00 -48.86
N LYS A 183 -57.45 36.37 -47.74
CA LYS A 183 -57.90 36.70 -46.36
C LYS A 183 -57.62 35.38 -45.59
N GLU A 184 -56.98 35.33 -44.43
CA GLU A 184 -57.53 35.66 -43.12
C GLU A 184 -56.36 35.80 -42.14
N ALA A 185 -56.28 36.95 -41.50
CA ALA A 185 -55.48 37.14 -40.31
C ALA A 185 -56.25 36.53 -39.12
N LEU A 186 -55.56 35.74 -38.29
CA LEU A 186 -55.25 36.12 -36.90
C LEU A 186 -54.79 34.91 -36.08
N ASN A 187 -53.78 35.19 -35.25
CA ASN A 187 -53.23 34.39 -34.14
C ASN A 187 -52.21 33.33 -34.60
N VAL A 188 -50.91 33.44 -34.29
CA VAL A 188 -50.32 33.68 -32.97
C VAL A 188 -49.00 34.45 -33.12
N LYS A 189 -48.90 35.61 -32.46
CA LYS A 189 -47.63 36.27 -32.16
C LYS A 189 -46.88 35.41 -31.13
N ASN A 190 -45.69 34.94 -31.47
CA ASN A 190 -44.62 34.75 -30.48
C ASN A 190 -43.36 35.46 -31.00
N SER A 191 -43.23 36.70 -30.57
CA SER A 191 -42.04 37.52 -30.70
C SER A 191 -40.95 37.04 -29.74
N ASN A 192 -39.79 36.61 -30.27
CA ASN A 192 -38.48 36.87 -29.66
C ASN A 192 -37.34 36.47 -30.61
N ASN A 193 -37.04 37.36 -31.56
CA ASN A 193 -35.66 37.73 -31.91
C ASN A 193 -35.71 39.02 -32.73
N LYS A 194 -35.63 40.15 -32.00
CA LYS A 194 -35.60 41.53 -32.52
C LYS A 194 -34.28 41.81 -33.26
N LEU A 195 -34.15 41.29 -34.47
CA LEU A 195 -33.21 41.81 -35.44
C LEU A 195 -33.98 42.03 -36.73
N THR A 196 -33.93 43.25 -37.24
CA THR A 196 -34.44 43.56 -38.58
C THR A 196 -33.73 42.68 -39.61
N ASN A 197 -34.38 42.41 -40.76
CA ASN A 197 -33.75 41.65 -41.84
C ASN A 197 -32.39 42.27 -42.26
N SER A 198 -32.28 43.60 -42.20
CA SER A 198 -31.03 44.34 -42.40
C SER A 198 -29.94 43.98 -41.38
N GLU A 199 -30.27 43.92 -40.09
CA GLU A 199 -29.32 43.55 -39.04
C GLU A 199 -28.90 42.07 -39.13
N LYS A 200 -29.83 41.17 -39.50
CA LYS A 200 -29.52 39.77 -39.77
C LYS A 200 -28.54 39.62 -40.94
N ILE A 201 -28.78 40.34 -42.03
CA ILE A 201 -27.89 40.37 -43.20
C ILE A 201 -26.51 40.92 -42.81
N LYS A 202 -26.44 42.05 -42.08
CA LYS A 202 -25.16 42.60 -41.59
C LYS A 202 -24.40 41.62 -40.69
N ASN A 203 -25.10 40.89 -39.82
CA ASN A 203 -24.49 39.87 -38.98
C ASN A 203 -23.95 38.68 -39.79
N PHE A 204 -24.69 38.19 -40.79
CA PHE A 204 -24.18 37.13 -41.68
C PHE A 204 -23.01 37.61 -42.55
N GLN A 205 -23.01 38.87 -43.00
CA GLN A 205 -21.88 39.48 -43.71
C GLN A 205 -20.63 39.59 -42.82
N LYS A 206 -20.81 39.99 -41.56
CA LYS A 206 -19.73 40.03 -40.56
C LYS A 206 -19.15 38.64 -40.33
N LYS A 207 -20.00 37.62 -40.10
CA LYS A 207 -19.57 36.22 -39.96
C LYS A 207 -18.84 35.71 -41.20
N ALA A 208 -19.33 36.01 -42.41
CA ALA A 208 -18.66 35.62 -43.65
C ALA A 208 -17.28 36.28 -43.82
N LYS A 209 -17.12 37.54 -43.39
CA LYS A 209 -15.82 38.24 -43.36
C LYS A 209 -14.87 37.64 -42.32
N GLU A 210 -15.37 37.30 -41.14
CA GLU A 210 -14.61 36.60 -40.09
C GLU A 210 -14.14 35.22 -40.56
N SER A 211 -15.01 34.43 -41.19
CA SER A 211 -14.63 33.15 -41.82
C SER A 211 -13.57 33.35 -42.91
N GLN A 212 -13.67 34.39 -43.75
CA GLN A 212 -12.66 34.69 -44.77
C GLN A 212 -11.31 35.09 -44.16
N PHE A 213 -11.31 35.87 -43.09
CA PHE A 213 -10.11 36.25 -42.37
C PHE A 213 -9.41 35.03 -41.77
N GLU A 214 -10.16 34.14 -41.10
CA GLU A 214 -9.62 32.90 -40.55
C GLU A 214 -9.12 31.94 -41.65
N ILE A 215 -9.80 31.86 -42.81
CA ILE A 215 -9.29 31.11 -43.98
C ILE A 215 -7.92 31.64 -44.41
N ASN A 216 -7.76 32.95 -44.55
CA ASN A 216 -6.49 33.56 -44.98
C ASN A 216 -5.38 33.32 -43.95
N LYS A 217 -5.69 33.43 -42.66
CA LYS A 217 -4.77 33.15 -41.56
C LYS A 217 -4.32 31.69 -41.55
N ILE A 218 -5.24 30.74 -41.74
CA ILE A 218 -4.91 29.31 -41.81
C ILE A 218 -4.11 29.00 -43.09
N LYS A 219 -4.41 29.63 -44.23
CA LYS A 219 -3.63 29.48 -45.47
C LYS A 219 -2.18 29.94 -45.31
N SER A 220 -1.96 31.08 -44.65
CA SER A 220 -0.61 31.57 -44.34
C SER A 220 0.16 30.58 -43.45
N LYS A 221 -0.47 30.09 -42.37
CA LYS A 221 0.12 29.04 -41.51
C LYS A 221 0.42 27.76 -42.29
N LYS A 222 -0.50 27.31 -43.15
CA LYS A 222 -0.30 26.14 -44.01
C LYS A 222 0.91 26.31 -44.93
N SER A 223 1.08 27.48 -45.55
CA SER A 223 2.22 27.76 -46.42
C SER A 223 3.56 27.73 -45.66
N GLN A 224 3.59 28.28 -44.44
CA GLN A 224 4.78 28.20 -43.58
C GLN A 224 5.09 26.75 -43.17
N THR A 225 4.06 25.97 -42.81
CA THR A 225 4.22 24.55 -42.49
C THR A 225 4.64 23.71 -43.70
N GLN A 226 4.19 24.07 -44.91
CA GLN A 226 4.62 23.43 -46.16
C GLN A 226 6.10 23.71 -46.44
N SER A 227 6.57 24.95 -46.30
CA SER A 227 8.00 25.26 -46.46
C SER A 227 8.87 24.45 -45.50
N LYS A 228 8.43 24.28 -44.24
CA LYS A 228 9.12 23.42 -43.27
C LYS A 228 9.11 21.95 -43.69
N LEU A 229 8.06 21.47 -44.34
CA LEU A 229 8.01 20.10 -44.84
C LEU A 229 9.05 19.90 -45.94
N ASP A 230 9.17 20.86 -46.86
CA ASP A 230 10.08 20.77 -48.00
C ASP A 230 11.54 20.76 -47.53
N ASP A 231 11.90 21.61 -46.56
CA ASP A 231 13.25 21.64 -45.95
C ASP A 231 13.60 20.31 -45.26
N LEU A 232 12.65 19.73 -44.52
CA LEU A 232 12.86 18.49 -43.79
C LEU A 232 12.86 17.25 -44.70
N THR A 233 12.16 17.31 -45.83
CA THR A 233 12.10 16.20 -46.79
C THR A 233 13.49 15.95 -47.39
N LEU A 234 14.24 17.00 -47.69
CA LEU A 234 15.59 16.89 -48.25
C LEU A 234 16.56 16.21 -47.26
N ILE A 235 16.46 16.55 -45.97
CA ILE A 235 17.25 15.91 -44.91
C ILE A 235 16.85 14.43 -44.78
N PHE A 236 15.56 14.13 -44.75
CA PHE A 236 15.05 12.76 -44.63
C PHE A 236 15.48 11.85 -45.78
N GLU A 237 15.52 12.34 -47.02
CA GLU A 237 15.98 11.56 -48.18
C GLU A 237 17.44 11.09 -48.04
N ILE A 238 18.30 11.92 -47.44
CA ILE A 238 19.70 11.56 -47.15
C ILE A 238 19.74 10.39 -46.14
N TYR A 239 19.05 10.55 -45.00
CA TYR A 239 18.99 9.50 -43.98
C TYR A 239 18.34 8.21 -44.48
N GLN A 240 17.32 8.31 -45.33
CA GLN A 240 16.67 7.15 -45.94
C GLN A 240 17.65 6.38 -46.82
N LYS A 241 18.43 7.08 -47.64
CA LYS A 241 19.44 6.46 -48.51
C LYS A 241 20.53 5.77 -47.71
N ASP A 242 21.02 6.40 -46.65
CA ASP A 242 22.06 5.83 -45.78
C ASP A 242 21.57 4.61 -45.01
N TYR A 243 20.35 4.67 -44.47
CA TYR A 243 19.69 3.54 -43.80
C TYR A 243 19.58 2.32 -44.73
N HIS A 244 19.07 2.51 -45.95
CA HIS A 244 18.90 1.41 -46.91
C HIS A 244 20.25 0.84 -47.38
N LYS A 245 21.27 1.70 -47.52
CA LYS A 245 22.63 1.29 -47.88
C LYS A 245 23.24 0.39 -46.82
N ILE A 246 23.11 0.73 -45.53
CA ILE A 246 23.67 -0.09 -44.44
C ILE A 246 22.95 -1.43 -44.32
N ILE A 247 21.62 -1.45 -44.46
CA ILE A 247 20.86 -2.71 -44.49
C ILE A 247 21.34 -3.62 -45.63
N ALA A 248 21.55 -3.05 -46.83
CA ALA A 248 22.04 -3.81 -47.96
C ALA A 248 23.45 -4.39 -47.72
N ILE A 249 24.33 -3.63 -47.06
CA ILE A 249 25.68 -4.08 -46.66
C ILE A 249 25.57 -5.24 -45.66
N ILE A 250 24.80 -5.08 -44.58
CA ILE A 250 24.62 -6.11 -43.55
C ILE A 250 24.08 -7.41 -44.18
N LYS A 251 23.06 -7.30 -45.03
CA LYS A 251 22.45 -8.47 -45.68
C LYS A 251 23.44 -9.20 -46.62
N ASN A 252 24.29 -8.44 -47.32
CA ASN A 252 25.32 -9.03 -48.18
C ASN A 252 26.43 -9.71 -47.37
N GLU A 253 26.83 -9.11 -46.24
CA GLU A 253 27.80 -9.70 -45.31
C GLU A 253 27.24 -10.98 -44.65
N GLU A 254 25.99 -10.97 -44.21
CA GLU A 254 25.31 -12.16 -43.66
C GLU A 254 25.24 -13.30 -44.68
N ASN A 255 24.92 -13.00 -45.94
CA ASN A 255 24.93 -14.01 -47.01
C ASN A 255 26.33 -14.58 -47.24
N ARG A 256 27.37 -13.73 -47.30
CA ARG A 256 28.76 -14.17 -47.45
C ARG A 256 29.23 -15.04 -46.29
N ILE A 257 28.84 -14.72 -45.05
CA ILE A 257 29.13 -15.53 -43.87
C ILE A 257 28.47 -16.91 -44.01
N ASN A 258 27.19 -16.97 -44.39
CA ASN A 258 26.49 -18.24 -44.60
C ASN A 258 27.16 -19.10 -45.69
N ASP A 259 27.58 -18.47 -46.79
CA ASP A 259 28.31 -19.15 -47.87
C ASP A 259 29.65 -19.73 -47.37
N LEU A 260 30.43 -18.95 -46.62
CA LEU A 260 31.69 -19.40 -46.02
C LEU A 260 31.50 -20.50 -44.98
N GLN A 261 30.42 -20.42 -44.17
CA GLN A 261 30.06 -21.48 -43.23
C GLN A 261 29.72 -22.78 -43.96
N SER A 262 28.94 -22.71 -45.03
CA SER A 262 28.60 -23.89 -45.84
C SER A 262 29.83 -24.53 -46.48
N ALA A 263 30.78 -23.69 -46.94
CA ALA A 263 32.05 -24.14 -47.52
C ALA A 263 32.97 -24.79 -46.47
N LEU A 264 33.01 -24.24 -45.25
CA LEU A 264 33.73 -24.85 -44.12
C LEU A 264 33.13 -26.19 -43.71
N LYS A 265 31.79 -26.27 -43.59
CA LYS A 265 31.11 -27.53 -43.25
C LYS A 265 31.39 -28.64 -44.25
N LYS A 266 31.34 -28.35 -45.56
CA LYS A 266 31.71 -29.31 -46.61
C LYS A 266 33.16 -29.77 -46.48
N LYS A 267 34.12 -28.84 -46.35
CA LYS A 267 35.54 -29.17 -46.19
C LYS A 267 35.87 -29.91 -44.88
N ILE A 268 35.04 -29.78 -43.85
CA ILE A 268 35.19 -30.53 -42.59
C ILE A 268 34.64 -31.95 -42.74
N GLY A 269 33.51 -32.14 -43.45
CA GLY A 269 32.98 -33.46 -43.77
C GLY A 269 33.89 -34.28 -44.69
N ASP A 270 34.69 -33.63 -45.54
CA ASP A 270 35.62 -34.32 -46.44
C ASP A 270 36.93 -34.80 -45.75
N GLU A 271 37.25 -34.31 -44.54
CA GLU A 271 38.44 -34.69 -43.74
C GLU A 271 38.10 -35.69 -42.61
N GLU A 272 37.10 -36.54 -42.80
CA GLU A 272 36.70 -37.60 -41.87
C GLU A 272 37.87 -38.55 -41.57
N ASN A 273 38.62 -38.28 -40.49
CA ASN A 273 39.36 -39.33 -39.78
C ASN A 273 39.83 -39.00 -38.35
N ILE A 274 39.41 -37.91 -37.70
CA ILE A 274 39.97 -37.58 -36.36
C ILE A 274 38.93 -37.39 -35.24
N PHE A 275 37.64 -37.08 -35.50
CA PHE A 275 36.65 -36.88 -34.40
C PHE A 275 35.21 -37.35 -34.71
N SER A 276 35.06 -38.57 -35.23
CA SER A 276 33.77 -39.11 -35.68
C SER A 276 32.74 -39.44 -34.58
N GLN A 277 33.04 -39.23 -33.30
CA GLN A 277 32.12 -39.59 -32.20
C GLN A 277 31.50 -38.42 -31.41
N ASP A 278 32.02 -37.18 -31.52
CA ASP A 278 31.53 -36.06 -30.67
C ASP A 278 30.93 -34.87 -31.45
N LEU A 279 31.00 -34.88 -32.79
CA LEU A 279 30.51 -33.78 -33.63
C LEU A 279 28.98 -33.67 -33.69
N ASP A 280 28.24 -34.75 -33.43
CA ASP A 280 26.77 -34.75 -33.47
C ASP A 280 26.12 -33.92 -32.35
N SER A 281 26.87 -33.60 -31.29
CA SER A 281 26.39 -32.81 -30.16
C SER A 281 26.66 -31.31 -30.26
N ILE A 282 27.46 -30.89 -31.26
CA ILE A 282 27.90 -29.51 -31.39
C ILE A 282 27.11 -28.87 -32.52
N ASP A 283 26.20 -27.96 -32.18
CA ASP A 283 25.51 -27.14 -33.16
C ASP A 283 26.54 -26.19 -33.82
N LEU A 284 27.21 -26.68 -34.88
CA LEU A 284 28.17 -25.95 -35.73
C LEU A 284 27.54 -24.74 -36.45
N LYS A 285 26.37 -24.25 -36.03
CA LYS A 285 25.69 -23.06 -36.56
C LYS A 285 26.44 -21.76 -36.26
N SER A 286 27.40 -21.73 -35.34
CA SER A 286 28.27 -20.58 -35.17
C SER A 286 29.67 -21.02 -34.78
N LEU A 287 30.58 -21.14 -35.74
CA LEU A 287 32.00 -21.01 -35.43
C LEU A 287 32.23 -19.56 -34.98
N ARG A 288 32.04 -19.32 -33.68
CA ARG A 288 32.37 -18.06 -33.02
C ARG A 288 33.89 -17.91 -33.01
N THR A 289 34.35 -16.67 -32.97
CA THR A 289 35.80 -16.43 -32.94
C THR A 289 36.38 -16.96 -31.63
N SER A 290 37.64 -17.44 -31.63
CA SER A 290 38.25 -17.93 -30.37
C SER A 290 38.30 -16.83 -29.28
N GLN A 291 38.28 -15.56 -29.69
CA GLN A 291 38.21 -14.42 -28.77
C GLN A 291 36.82 -14.30 -28.12
N GLU A 292 35.74 -14.47 -28.88
CA GLU A 292 34.37 -14.48 -28.33
C GLU A 292 34.18 -15.63 -27.33
N ILE A 293 34.68 -16.81 -27.65
CA ILE A 293 34.60 -17.99 -26.75
C ILE A 293 35.40 -17.73 -25.47
N LYS A 294 36.61 -17.15 -25.56
CA LYS A 294 37.42 -16.77 -24.39
C LYS A 294 36.72 -15.73 -23.51
N ASN A 295 36.12 -14.70 -24.12
CA ASN A 295 35.36 -13.69 -23.40
C ASN A 295 34.14 -14.28 -22.67
N ASP A 296 33.42 -15.22 -23.30
CA ASP A 296 32.29 -15.92 -22.69
C ASP A 296 32.73 -16.85 -21.55
N ILE A 297 33.89 -17.52 -21.68
CA ILE A 297 34.51 -18.30 -20.58
C ILE A 297 34.89 -17.38 -19.42
N GLU A 298 35.51 -16.23 -19.67
CA GLU A 298 35.86 -15.26 -18.63
C GLU A 298 34.62 -14.73 -17.91
N LYS A 299 33.57 -14.40 -18.67
CA LYS A 299 32.28 -13.99 -18.10
C LYS A 299 31.67 -15.09 -17.25
N THR A 300 31.65 -16.33 -17.74
CA THR A 300 31.14 -17.48 -16.99
C THR A 300 31.94 -17.74 -15.72
N ASN A 301 33.28 -17.64 -15.78
CA ASN A 301 34.16 -17.73 -14.61
C ASN A 301 33.90 -16.60 -13.59
N SER A 302 33.64 -15.37 -14.06
CA SER A 302 33.31 -14.26 -13.16
C SER A 302 31.99 -14.53 -12.43
N GLU A 303 30.96 -15.02 -13.13
CA GLU A 303 29.68 -15.37 -12.51
C GLU A 303 29.80 -16.54 -11.53
N LEU A 304 30.60 -17.55 -11.86
CA LEU A 304 30.91 -18.67 -10.95
C LEU A 304 31.66 -18.19 -9.70
N ASN A 305 32.65 -17.31 -9.84
CA ASN A 305 33.45 -16.79 -8.72
C ASN A 305 32.64 -15.85 -7.79
N HIS A 306 31.64 -15.17 -8.33
CA HIS A 306 30.74 -14.31 -7.55
C HIS A 306 29.59 -15.07 -6.87
N MET A 307 29.32 -16.32 -7.25
CA MET A 307 28.30 -17.13 -6.58
C MET A 307 28.79 -17.63 -5.22
N SER A 308 28.20 -17.10 -4.15
CA SER A 308 28.39 -17.60 -2.79
C SER A 308 27.35 -18.67 -2.48
N ILE A 309 27.68 -19.94 -2.74
CA ILE A 309 26.85 -21.07 -2.32
C ILE A 309 27.26 -21.46 -0.89
N PRO A 310 26.30 -21.56 0.05
CA PRO A 310 26.61 -22.03 1.39
C PRO A 310 27.30 -23.41 1.36
N LYS A 311 28.44 -23.55 2.04
CA LYS A 311 29.21 -24.82 2.04
C LYS A 311 28.41 -26.02 2.56
N ASN A 312 27.34 -25.76 3.30
CA ASN A 312 26.51 -26.77 3.94
C ASN A 312 25.31 -27.19 3.07
N SER A 313 25.13 -26.60 1.87
CA SER A 313 23.98 -26.90 1.00
C SER A 313 24.34 -27.74 -0.23
N TYR A 314 25.63 -27.97 -0.52
CA TYR A 314 26.05 -28.73 -1.70
C TYR A 314 27.35 -29.49 -1.47
N ASN A 315 27.57 -30.54 -2.26
CA ASN A 315 28.83 -31.27 -2.30
C ASN A 315 29.79 -30.61 -3.32
N PRO A 316 30.92 -30.01 -2.89
CA PRO A 316 31.85 -29.35 -3.82
C PRO A 316 32.48 -30.30 -4.83
N GLN A 317 32.55 -31.60 -4.51
CA GLN A 317 33.12 -32.64 -5.37
C GLN A 317 32.11 -33.18 -6.39
N LYS A 318 30.80 -33.01 -6.12
CA LYS A 318 29.70 -33.41 -7.01
C LYS A 318 28.59 -32.36 -6.93
N ALA A 319 28.76 -31.26 -7.64
CA ALA A 319 27.81 -30.15 -7.58
C ALA A 319 26.38 -30.51 -8.06
N ASN A 320 26.25 -31.55 -8.89
CA ASN A 320 24.96 -32.11 -9.35
C ASN A 320 24.24 -32.98 -8.29
N ASP A 321 24.88 -33.25 -7.15
CA ASP A 321 24.30 -34.05 -6.08
C ASP A 321 23.35 -33.19 -5.22
N LEU A 322 22.04 -33.41 -5.37
CA LEU A 322 20.99 -32.70 -4.64
C LEU A 322 20.61 -33.38 -3.31
N SER A 323 21.32 -34.42 -2.88
CA SER A 323 20.98 -35.22 -1.70
C SER A 323 20.86 -34.38 -0.41
N ILE A 324 21.70 -33.35 -0.26
CA ILE A 324 21.68 -32.45 0.91
C ILE A 324 20.39 -31.63 0.97
N ILE A 325 19.95 -31.08 -0.17
CA ILE A 325 18.69 -30.32 -0.26
C ILE A 325 17.49 -31.24 -0.02
N ILE A 326 17.52 -32.46 -0.57
CA ILE A 326 16.47 -33.46 -0.35
C ILE A 326 16.37 -33.83 1.13
N GLN A 327 17.51 -34.02 1.80
CA GLN A 327 17.54 -34.28 3.24
C GLN A 327 16.95 -33.11 4.03
N GLN A 328 17.34 -31.87 3.74
CA GLN A 328 16.78 -30.68 4.41
C GLN A 328 15.26 -30.55 4.21
N LEU A 329 14.75 -30.86 3.02
CA LEU A 329 13.31 -30.88 2.76
C LEU A 329 12.59 -31.97 3.56
N ASN A 330 13.19 -33.17 3.66
CA ASN A 330 12.63 -34.26 4.44
C ASN A 330 12.62 -33.94 5.95
N GLU A 331 13.70 -33.35 6.47
CA GLU A 331 13.78 -32.88 7.88
C GLU A 331 12.71 -31.82 8.17
N LEU A 332 12.48 -30.90 7.22
CA LEU A 332 11.42 -29.89 7.35
C LEU A 332 10.03 -30.54 7.32
N ASP A 333 9.78 -31.49 6.41
CA ASP A 333 8.51 -32.21 6.32
C ASP A 333 8.24 -33.03 7.59
N GLU A 334 9.25 -33.71 8.14
CA GLU A 334 9.15 -34.37 9.45
C GLU A 334 8.87 -33.38 10.58
N THR A 335 9.50 -32.20 10.56
CA THR A 335 9.25 -31.16 11.57
C THR A 335 7.80 -30.69 11.52
N ILE A 336 7.24 -30.50 10.32
CA ILE A 336 5.85 -30.10 10.12
C ILE A 336 4.89 -31.21 10.59
N LYS A 337 5.15 -32.47 10.24
CA LYS A 337 4.33 -33.62 10.64
C LYS A 337 4.37 -33.88 12.15
N ASN A 338 5.56 -33.83 12.75
CA ASN A 338 5.74 -34.13 14.18
C ASN A 338 5.25 -32.99 15.09
N HIS A 339 5.15 -31.76 14.56
CA HIS A 339 4.70 -30.58 15.31
C HIS A 339 3.43 -29.94 14.73
N GLU A 340 2.63 -30.70 14.00
CA GLU A 340 1.32 -30.27 13.48
C GLU A 340 0.43 -29.54 14.53
N PRO A 341 0.30 -30.01 15.79
CA PRO A 341 -0.52 -29.30 16.79
C PRO A 341 0.05 -27.94 17.22
N ASP A 342 1.34 -27.66 17.00
CA ASP A 342 1.96 -26.37 17.29
C ASP A 342 1.88 -25.37 16.11
N ILE A 343 1.42 -25.84 14.95
CA ILE A 343 1.34 -25.10 13.68
C ILE A 343 -0.12 -24.77 13.35
N LEU A 344 -1.05 -25.64 13.76
CA LEU A 344 -2.48 -25.48 13.55
C LEU A 344 -3.14 -24.74 14.71
N ILE A 345 -3.93 -23.73 14.36
CA ILE A 345 -4.80 -23.05 15.32
C ILE A 345 -6.07 -23.91 15.47
N THR A 346 -6.12 -24.72 16.53
CA THR A 346 -7.26 -25.60 16.85
C THR A 346 -8.27 -24.95 17.80
N ILE A 347 -8.16 -23.63 18.00
CA ILE A 347 -9.00 -22.91 18.97
C ILE A 347 -10.47 -22.90 18.50
N ASN A 348 -11.37 -23.25 19.42
CA ASN A 348 -12.80 -23.27 19.18
C ASN A 348 -13.36 -21.85 18.94
N GLU A 349 -13.86 -21.60 17.74
CA GLU A 349 -14.44 -20.31 17.33
C GLU A 349 -15.54 -19.83 18.28
N LYS A 350 -16.36 -20.75 18.81
CA LYS A 350 -17.43 -20.39 19.76
C LYS A 350 -16.87 -19.86 21.08
N GLU A 351 -15.74 -20.38 21.53
CA GLU A 351 -15.09 -19.92 22.76
C GLU A 351 -14.48 -18.54 22.58
N ILE A 352 -13.81 -18.29 21.45
CA ILE A 352 -13.28 -16.97 21.08
C ILE A 352 -14.42 -15.96 20.99
N THR A 353 -15.51 -16.31 20.29
CA THR A 353 -16.67 -15.43 20.12
C THR A 353 -17.25 -15.03 21.47
N ASN A 354 -17.49 -16.00 22.35
CA ASN A 354 -17.97 -15.72 23.71
C ASN A 354 -16.97 -14.86 24.51
N CYS A 355 -15.67 -15.10 24.37
CA CYS A 355 -14.63 -14.27 25.00
C CYS A 355 -14.69 -12.81 24.54
N ILE A 356 -14.79 -12.57 23.23
CA ILE A 356 -14.93 -11.24 22.63
C ILE A 356 -16.21 -10.55 23.10
N GLU A 357 -17.32 -11.28 23.21
CA GLU A 357 -18.58 -10.75 23.73
C GLU A 357 -18.43 -10.30 25.20
N GLN A 358 -17.78 -11.10 26.05
CA GLN A 358 -17.54 -10.69 27.43
C GLN A 358 -16.57 -9.51 27.52
N PHE A 359 -15.55 -9.46 26.66
CA PHE A 359 -14.62 -8.34 26.58
C PHE A 359 -15.33 -7.03 26.19
N THR A 360 -16.21 -7.09 25.20
CA THR A 360 -17.05 -5.95 24.79
C THR A 360 -17.93 -5.47 25.95
N LYS A 361 -18.50 -6.39 26.73
CA LYS A 361 -19.28 -6.04 27.93
C LYS A 361 -18.44 -5.36 29.01
N LEU A 362 -17.20 -5.83 29.19
CA LEU A 362 -16.26 -5.21 30.12
C LEU A 362 -15.87 -3.79 29.67
N GLU A 363 -15.59 -3.61 28.37
CA GLU A 363 -15.30 -2.30 27.79
C GLU A 363 -16.46 -1.33 27.97
N ASN A 364 -17.69 -1.77 27.70
CA ASN A 364 -18.89 -0.98 27.93
C ASN A 364 -19.06 -0.59 29.41
N SER A 365 -18.72 -1.49 30.33
CA SER A 365 -18.76 -1.22 31.77
C SER A 365 -17.76 -0.13 32.18
N ILE A 366 -16.53 -0.20 31.65
CA ILE A 366 -15.49 0.80 31.92
C ILE A 366 -15.84 2.14 31.31
N ASN A 367 -16.34 2.17 30.08
CA ASN A 367 -16.79 3.39 29.41
C ASN A 367 -17.96 4.05 30.16
N TYR A 368 -18.89 3.25 30.69
CA TYR A 368 -19.96 3.74 31.55
C TYR A 368 -19.40 4.37 32.83
N ILE A 369 -18.47 3.69 33.51
CA ILE A 369 -17.84 4.19 34.72
C ILE A 369 -17.06 5.48 34.45
N GLU A 370 -16.25 5.53 33.39
CA GLU A 370 -15.53 6.74 32.97
C GLU A 370 -16.49 7.91 32.73
N SER A 371 -17.56 7.68 31.97
CA SER A 371 -18.59 8.69 31.70
C SER A 371 -19.24 9.19 32.98
N MET A 372 -19.59 8.29 33.91
CA MET A 372 -20.17 8.67 35.20
C MET A 372 -19.19 9.49 36.04
N ILE A 373 -17.93 9.07 36.16
CA ILE A 373 -16.92 9.81 36.90
C ILE A 373 -16.74 11.23 36.32
N ASN A 374 -16.72 11.34 34.99
CA ASN A 374 -16.57 12.61 34.29
C ASN A 374 -17.77 13.55 34.41
N LYS A 375 -18.91 13.11 34.98
CA LYS A 375 -19.97 14.02 35.43
C LYS A 375 -19.60 14.76 36.72
N PHE A 376 -18.77 14.16 37.58
CA PHE A 376 -18.40 14.71 38.89
C PHE A 376 -17.08 15.44 38.91
N LEU A 377 -16.07 14.94 38.18
CA LEU A 377 -14.72 15.53 38.20
C LEU A 377 -14.61 16.99 37.73
N PRO A 378 -15.47 17.52 36.84
CA PRO A 378 -15.46 18.94 36.51
C PRO A 378 -15.59 19.87 37.71
N GLU A 379 -16.26 19.46 38.79
CA GLU A 379 -16.39 20.22 40.05
C GLU A 379 -15.05 20.50 40.75
N ILE A 380 -14.01 19.75 40.38
CA ILE A 380 -12.65 19.93 40.87
C ILE A 380 -11.66 20.22 39.74
N ASN A 381 -12.14 20.65 38.57
CA ASN A 381 -11.31 20.99 37.40
C ASN A 381 -10.46 19.80 36.88
N LEU A 382 -11.01 18.59 36.96
CA LEU A 382 -10.40 17.37 36.46
C LEU A 382 -11.32 16.65 35.47
N LEU A 383 -10.70 15.85 34.60
CA LEU A 383 -11.32 14.82 33.80
C LEU A 383 -10.47 13.56 33.89
N THR A 384 -11.07 12.40 33.66
CA THR A 384 -10.38 11.11 33.62
C THR A 384 -10.57 10.42 32.29
N GLN A 385 -9.56 9.66 31.88
CA GLN A 385 -9.62 8.76 30.74
C GLN A 385 -9.11 7.38 31.15
N PHE A 386 -9.89 6.35 30.86
CA PHE A 386 -9.57 4.96 31.14
C PHE A 386 -9.03 4.34 29.85
N LYS A 387 -7.91 3.62 29.94
CA LYS A 387 -7.33 2.93 28.79
C LYS A 387 -6.90 1.54 29.17
N PHE A 388 -7.31 0.56 28.39
CA PHE A 388 -6.72 -0.76 28.47
C PHE A 388 -5.28 -0.71 27.98
N ILE A 389 -4.39 -1.30 28.77
CA ILE A 389 -3.00 -1.54 28.40
C ILE A 389 -2.67 -3.00 28.70
N ILE A 390 -1.81 -3.56 27.85
CA ILE A 390 -1.23 -4.88 28.05
C ILE A 390 0.21 -4.65 28.50
N SER A 391 0.69 -5.45 29.45
CA SER A 391 2.10 -5.49 29.82
C SER A 391 2.99 -5.90 28.64
N ASP A 392 4.28 -5.53 28.71
CA ASP A 392 5.26 -5.85 27.66
C ASP A 392 5.46 -7.36 27.45
N ASP A 393 5.30 -8.15 28.52
CA ASP A 393 5.32 -9.62 28.47
C ASP A 393 4.00 -10.22 27.92
N ASN A 394 3.01 -9.38 27.62
CA ASN A 394 1.67 -9.72 27.16
C ASN A 394 0.85 -10.60 28.13
N ASN A 395 1.27 -10.74 29.38
CA ASN A 395 0.62 -11.66 30.32
C ASN A 395 -0.48 -11.00 31.14
N ASN A 396 -0.37 -9.69 31.36
CA ASN A 396 -1.23 -8.96 32.28
C ASN A 396 -1.98 -7.83 31.59
N PHE A 397 -3.28 -7.74 31.92
CA PHE A 397 -4.19 -6.71 31.45
C PHE A 397 -4.43 -5.65 32.52
N PHE A 398 -4.26 -4.38 32.18
CA PHE A 398 -4.46 -3.28 33.13
C PHE A 398 -5.35 -2.17 32.55
N ILE A 399 -5.99 -1.44 33.45
CA ILE A 399 -6.68 -0.19 33.19
C ILE A 399 -5.75 0.93 33.66
N ASN A 400 -5.21 1.68 32.71
CA ASN A 400 -4.48 2.90 32.97
C ASN A 400 -5.47 4.06 33.08
N ILE A 401 -5.47 4.74 34.23
CA ILE A 401 -6.35 5.88 34.50
C ILE A 401 -5.51 7.15 34.42
N LYS A 402 -5.81 8.00 33.43
CA LYS A 402 -5.12 9.27 33.22
C LYS A 402 -6.01 10.43 33.63
N PHE A 403 -5.43 11.41 34.32
CA PHE A 403 -6.13 12.60 34.77
C PHE A 403 -5.73 13.81 33.92
N ILE A 404 -6.71 14.65 33.57
CA ILE A 404 -6.51 15.84 32.73
C ILE A 404 -7.04 17.05 33.51
N ARG A 405 -6.15 18.00 33.83
CA ARG A 405 -6.53 19.30 34.43
C ARG A 405 -7.04 20.26 33.35
N SER A 406 -7.80 21.30 33.73
CA SER A 406 -8.37 22.29 32.80
C SER A 406 -7.34 22.99 31.89
N ASN A 407 -6.07 23.03 32.27
CA ASN A 407 -4.96 23.51 31.45
C ASN A 407 -4.40 22.46 30.46
N LYS A 408 -5.11 21.35 30.24
CA LYS A 408 -4.73 20.19 29.42
C LYS A 408 -3.46 19.46 29.88
N LYS A 409 -2.94 19.72 31.09
CA LYS A 409 -1.83 18.93 31.65
C LYS A 409 -2.35 17.54 32.03
N LYS A 410 -1.74 16.51 31.44
CA LYS A 410 -1.94 15.11 31.85
C LYS A 410 -1.13 14.88 33.13
N VAL A 411 -1.78 14.32 34.14
CA VAL A 411 -1.17 13.99 35.43
C VAL A 411 -1.56 12.58 35.84
N GLU A 412 -0.70 11.96 36.62
CA GLU A 412 -0.94 10.66 37.23
C GLU A 412 -1.67 10.82 38.57
N PHE A 413 -2.34 9.76 39.04
CA PHE A 413 -2.99 9.70 40.34
C PHE A 413 -2.05 10.12 41.47
N ASP A 414 -0.79 9.70 41.43
CA ASP A 414 0.18 10.03 42.48
C ASP A 414 0.49 11.52 42.56
N GLU A 415 0.40 12.23 41.44
CA GLU A 415 0.60 13.69 41.31
C GLU A 415 -0.65 14.50 41.72
N LEU A 416 -1.77 13.83 42.01
CA LEU A 416 -2.97 14.48 42.54
C LEU A 416 -2.76 14.89 44.00
N THR A 417 -3.32 16.04 44.34
CA THR A 417 -3.38 16.52 45.74
C THR A 417 -4.26 15.59 46.58
N THR A 418 -4.05 15.53 47.89
CA THR A 418 -4.88 14.70 48.79
C THR A 418 -6.39 14.93 48.64
N PRO A 419 -6.90 16.18 48.51
CA PRO A 419 -8.32 16.41 48.24
C PRO A 419 -8.79 15.85 46.89
N GLU A 420 -7.99 15.96 45.83
CA GLU A 420 -8.30 15.39 44.50
C GLU A 420 -8.34 13.85 44.56
N LYS A 421 -7.37 13.21 45.23
CA LYS A 421 -7.32 11.75 45.43
C LYS A 421 -8.59 11.25 46.14
N ILE A 422 -8.97 11.88 47.24
CA ILE A 422 -10.16 11.50 48.02
C ILE A 422 -11.45 11.71 47.21
N PHE A 423 -11.53 12.82 46.47
CA PHE A 423 -12.66 13.08 45.60
C PHE A 423 -12.81 11.99 44.55
N PHE A 424 -11.73 11.64 43.85
CA PHE A 424 -11.75 10.58 42.84
C PHE A 424 -12.10 9.21 43.45
N ILE A 425 -11.50 8.81 44.58
CA ILE A 425 -11.80 7.51 45.22
C ILE A 425 -13.30 7.39 45.54
N ILE A 426 -13.92 8.43 46.11
CA ILE A 426 -15.33 8.43 46.47
C ILE A 426 -16.21 8.36 45.22
N VAL A 427 -15.92 9.18 44.22
CA VAL A 427 -16.67 9.19 42.95
C VAL A 427 -16.51 7.85 42.23
N PHE A 428 -15.32 7.30 42.16
CA PHE A 428 -15.04 6.01 41.53
C PHE A 428 -15.85 4.88 42.19
N TYR A 429 -15.89 4.84 43.52
CA TYR A 429 -16.74 3.90 44.26
C TYR A 429 -18.22 4.06 43.91
N ILE A 430 -18.73 5.29 43.93
CA ILE A 430 -20.13 5.58 43.64
C ILE A 430 -20.46 5.20 42.18
N SER A 431 -19.57 5.49 41.23
CA SER A 431 -19.76 5.15 39.82
C SER A 431 -19.82 3.64 39.58
N ILE A 432 -19.01 2.85 40.28
CA ILE A 432 -19.13 1.38 40.27
C ILE A 432 -20.50 0.94 40.82
N LYS A 433 -20.93 1.52 41.94
CA LYS A 433 -22.23 1.20 42.56
C LYS A 433 -23.44 1.62 41.72
N LEU A 434 -23.33 2.69 40.93
CA LEU A 434 -24.39 3.13 40.01
C LEU A 434 -24.63 2.12 38.88
N GLN A 435 -23.60 1.36 38.49
CA GLN A 435 -23.72 0.38 37.42
C GLN A 435 -24.72 -0.74 37.73
N THR A 436 -24.94 -1.07 39.02
CA THR A 436 -25.91 -2.10 39.43
C THR A 436 -27.36 -1.61 39.48
N LYS A 437 -27.62 -0.34 39.11
CA LYS A 437 -28.94 0.31 39.20
C LYS A 437 -29.55 0.26 40.60
N SER A 438 -28.72 0.19 41.65
CA SER A 438 -29.21 0.25 43.03
C SER A 438 -29.78 1.64 43.34
N GLU A 439 -31.00 1.68 43.85
CA GLU A 439 -31.64 2.91 44.35
C GLU A 439 -30.95 3.45 45.61
N ASN A 440 -30.20 2.61 46.33
CA ASN A 440 -29.47 3.01 47.54
C ASN A 440 -27.97 2.71 47.39
N ILE A 441 -27.13 3.72 47.54
CA ILE A 441 -25.67 3.58 47.53
C ILE A 441 -25.14 3.94 48.90
N ILE A 442 -24.49 2.98 49.56
CA ILE A 442 -23.88 3.16 50.87
C ILE A 442 -22.38 3.35 50.69
N PHE A 443 -21.86 4.50 51.09
CA PHE A 443 -20.42 4.77 51.14
C PHE A 443 -19.95 4.87 52.60
N SER A 444 -18.80 4.26 52.90
CA SER A 444 -18.15 4.36 54.21
C SER A 444 -16.74 4.94 54.05
N ASN A 445 -16.34 5.84 54.97
CA ASN A 445 -14.98 6.39 54.97
C ASN A 445 -13.89 5.32 55.18
N VAL A 446 -14.25 4.15 55.72
CA VAL A 446 -13.33 3.02 55.91
C VAL A 446 -12.88 2.41 54.57
N SER A 447 -13.59 2.70 53.47
CA SER A 447 -13.19 2.34 52.10
C SER A 447 -12.19 3.32 51.47
N VAL A 448 -11.69 4.30 52.24
CA VAL A 448 -10.59 5.20 51.85
C VAL A 448 -9.34 4.79 52.63
N LEU A 449 -8.19 4.71 51.95
CA LEU A 449 -6.91 4.42 52.61
C LEU A 449 -6.67 5.39 53.78
N SER A 450 -6.17 4.85 54.89
CA SER A 450 -5.94 5.60 56.14
C SER A 450 -5.11 6.87 55.93
N GLN A 451 -4.08 6.79 55.09
CA GLN A 451 -3.21 7.92 54.73
C GLN A 451 -3.96 9.10 54.06
N TYR A 452 -5.11 8.83 53.45
CA TYR A 452 -5.96 9.83 52.79
C TYR A 452 -7.26 10.10 53.55
N ASN A 453 -7.59 9.35 54.60
CA ASN A 453 -8.88 9.42 55.29
C ASN A 453 -9.02 10.68 56.18
N LYS A 454 -9.13 11.86 55.55
CA LYS A 454 -9.25 13.17 56.21
C LYS A 454 -10.69 13.65 56.18
N ALA A 455 -11.31 13.79 57.35
CA ALA A 455 -12.67 14.33 57.55
C ALA A 455 -12.99 15.52 56.63
N GLY A 456 -12.20 16.60 56.71
CA GLY A 456 -12.46 17.82 55.95
C GLY A 456 -12.51 17.62 54.43
N SER A 457 -11.66 16.73 53.89
CA SER A 457 -11.66 16.42 52.46
C SER A 457 -12.87 15.60 52.05
N ILE A 458 -13.25 14.59 52.84
CA ILE A 458 -14.45 13.76 52.59
C ILE A 458 -15.70 14.64 52.61
N PHE A 459 -15.82 15.54 53.59
CA PHE A 459 -16.94 16.48 53.67
C PHE A 459 -16.99 17.45 52.47
N ARG A 460 -15.83 17.94 52.03
CA ARG A 460 -15.75 18.80 50.84
C ARG A 460 -16.19 18.04 49.59
N THR A 461 -15.81 16.77 49.46
CA THR A 461 -16.27 15.90 48.37
C THR A 461 -17.78 15.73 48.41
N ILE A 462 -18.34 15.37 49.56
CA ILE A 462 -19.79 15.15 49.71
C ILE A 462 -20.59 16.40 49.33
N ARG A 463 -20.17 17.59 49.78
CA ARG A 463 -20.83 18.85 49.43
C ARG A 463 -20.82 19.16 47.93
N LYS A 464 -19.82 18.69 47.20
CA LYS A 464 -19.67 18.88 45.75
C LYS A 464 -20.43 17.84 44.92
N ILE A 465 -20.51 16.60 45.37
CA ILE A 465 -21.24 15.54 44.65
C ILE A 465 -22.75 15.63 44.83
N LEU A 466 -23.25 16.05 46.01
CA LEU A 466 -24.69 16.10 46.30
C LEU A 466 -25.51 16.96 45.33
N PRO A 467 -25.07 18.17 44.92
CA PRO A 467 -25.79 18.96 43.92
C PRO A 467 -25.98 18.24 42.59
N ILE A 468 -24.99 17.47 42.14
CA ILE A 468 -25.06 16.73 40.87
C ILE A 468 -26.18 15.69 40.90
N PHE A 469 -26.34 14.98 42.03
CA PHE A 469 -27.45 14.03 42.21
C PHE A 469 -28.82 14.71 42.20
N LYS A 470 -28.92 16.00 42.53
CA LYS A 470 -30.19 16.75 42.50
C LYS A 470 -30.54 17.29 41.11
N ILE A 471 -29.53 17.58 40.30
CA ILE A 471 -29.68 18.25 39.00
C ILE A 471 -29.79 17.24 37.86
N ASP A 472 -29.06 16.12 37.92
CA ASP A 472 -29.12 15.09 36.88
C ASP A 472 -30.33 14.17 37.08
N ASP A 473 -31.28 14.21 36.14
CA ASP A 473 -32.51 13.42 36.17
C ASP A 473 -32.27 11.92 36.37
N ASN A 474 -31.16 11.38 35.84
CA ASN A 474 -30.83 9.96 35.95
C ASN A 474 -30.28 9.59 37.33
N LEU A 475 -29.74 10.56 38.07
CA LEU A 475 -29.15 10.36 39.40
C LEU A 475 -30.11 10.76 40.52
N SER A 476 -31.12 11.58 40.23
CA SER A 476 -32.13 12.09 41.18
C SER A 476 -32.87 11.01 41.96
N ARG A 477 -32.98 9.80 41.41
CA ARG A 477 -33.67 8.66 42.01
C ARG A 477 -32.78 7.84 42.96
N VAL A 478 -31.50 8.16 43.05
CA VAL A 478 -30.52 7.42 43.84
C VAL A 478 -30.33 8.08 45.22
N ASN A 479 -30.56 7.30 46.26
CA ASN A 479 -30.33 7.68 47.64
C ASN A 479 -28.88 7.37 48.05
N LEU A 480 -28.12 8.41 48.39
CA LEU A 480 -26.77 8.26 48.92
C LEU A 480 -26.79 8.22 50.46
N ILE A 481 -26.19 7.19 51.04
CA ILE A 481 -26.04 7.00 52.47
C ILE A 481 -24.54 7.02 52.81
N PHE A 482 -24.12 7.96 53.66
CA PHE A 482 -22.73 8.07 54.10
C PHE A 482 -22.59 7.60 55.54
N ILE A 483 -21.74 6.60 55.76
CA ILE A 483 -21.40 6.07 57.09
C ILE A 483 -20.00 6.59 57.46
N PHE A 484 -19.90 7.22 58.63
CA PHE A 484 -18.64 7.73 59.15
C PHE A 484 -18.25 6.99 60.41
N SER A 485 -17.04 6.42 60.37
CA SER A 485 -16.39 5.73 61.46
C SER A 485 -15.19 6.54 61.94
N ASN A 486 -15.12 6.80 63.26
CA ASN A 486 -14.00 7.47 63.93
C ASN A 486 -13.58 8.82 63.29
N LEU A 487 -14.54 9.57 62.74
CA LEU A 487 -14.34 10.92 62.18
C LEU A 487 -15.28 11.92 62.85
N GLU A 488 -14.73 12.89 63.57
CA GLU A 488 -15.51 13.98 64.17
C GLU A 488 -15.87 15.08 63.16
N LEU A 489 -17.13 15.49 63.21
CA LEU A 489 -17.70 16.55 62.38
C LEU A 489 -17.60 17.90 63.08
N LYS A 490 -16.94 18.88 62.46
CA LYS A 490 -16.88 20.27 62.97
C LYS A 490 -18.04 21.16 62.54
N LYS A 491 -18.81 20.79 61.50
CA LYS A 491 -19.97 21.55 60.96
C LYS A 491 -21.00 20.61 60.31
N GLU A 492 -22.29 20.83 60.59
CA GLU A 492 -23.39 20.09 59.97
C GLU A 492 -23.54 20.39 58.45
N ILE A 493 -24.11 19.44 57.71
CA ILE A 493 -24.45 19.56 56.29
C ILE A 493 -25.95 19.35 56.15
N LYS A 494 -26.67 20.35 55.63
CA LYS A 494 -28.12 20.25 55.40
C LYS A 494 -28.43 19.11 54.40
N ASN A 495 -29.41 18.28 54.73
CA ASN A 495 -29.92 17.15 53.92
C ASN A 495 -28.95 15.95 53.78
N LEU A 496 -28.01 15.77 54.72
CA LEU A 496 -27.18 14.57 54.81
C LEU A 496 -27.66 13.71 55.99
N ASN A 497 -28.10 12.48 55.73
CA ASN A 497 -28.47 11.54 56.78
C ASN A 497 -27.20 10.83 57.27
N ILE A 498 -26.64 11.29 58.40
CA ILE A 498 -25.37 10.79 58.95
C ILE A 498 -25.66 9.75 60.04
N LYS A 499 -25.19 8.52 59.84
CA LYS A 499 -25.18 7.50 60.89
C LYS A 499 -23.75 7.34 61.42
N THR A 500 -23.51 7.83 62.63
CA THR A 500 -22.25 7.59 63.34
C THR A 500 -22.34 6.27 64.07
N ILE A 501 -21.35 5.39 63.86
CA ILE A 501 -21.24 4.12 64.58
C ILE A 501 -20.03 4.26 65.51
N GLN A 502 -20.27 4.29 66.83
CA GLN A 502 -19.20 4.25 67.83
C GLN A 502 -18.77 2.80 68.08
N GLU A 503 -17.47 2.59 68.32
CA GLU A 503 -16.91 1.28 68.63
C GLU A 503 -17.45 0.73 69.96
N SER A 504 -17.82 -0.55 69.94
CA SER A 504 -17.82 -1.45 71.10
C SER A 504 -16.98 -2.66 70.74
#